data_AF-A0A2D6PAR8-F1
#
_entry.id   AF-A0A2D6PAR8-F1
#
_cell.length_a   1.000
_cell.length_b   1.000
_cell.length_c   1.000
_cell.angle_alpha   90.00
_cell.angle_beta   90.00
_cell.angle_gamma   90.00
#
_symmetry.space_group_name_H-M   'P 1'
#
loop_
_entity.id
_entity.type
_entity.pdbx_description
1 polymer ?
#
loop_
_entity_poly.entity_id
_entity_poly.type
_entity_poly.pdbx_seq_one_letter_code
_entity_poly.pdbx_strand_id
1 'polypeptide(L)'
;MTETKLHPEITIPENAELIDDVFYVWKTRFGLYSTMTKEGRNMLTGGTREGVITMTHWHLKCEQEGTLEDYTRVVGSAIVGGKL
;
A
#
# COMPACT_ATOMS: atom_id res chain seq x y z
N MET A 1 -24.07 -21.80 0.31
CA MET A 1 -22.74 -21.98 -0.29
C MET A 1 -22.28 -20.62 -0.75
N THR A 2 -21.39 -19.97 -0.02
CA THR A 2 -20.80 -18.68 -0.44
C THR A 2 -19.35 -18.67 0.03
N GLU A 3 -18.53 -19.17 -0.88
CA GLU A 3 -17.10 -18.92 -1.12
C GLU A 3 -16.29 -18.25 0.01
N THR A 4 -15.57 -19.07 0.77
CA THR A 4 -14.41 -18.63 1.56
C THR A 4 -13.33 -18.19 0.56
N LYS A 5 -13.24 -16.89 0.28
CA LYS A 5 -12.14 -16.33 -0.50
C LYS A 5 -10.84 -16.60 0.27
N LEU A 6 -9.99 -17.45 -0.31
CA LEU A 6 -8.59 -17.62 0.05
C LEU A 6 -7.96 -16.23 0.17
N HIS A 7 -7.54 -15.83 1.37
CA HIS A 7 -6.60 -14.72 1.47
C HIS A 7 -5.23 -15.27 1.01
N PRO A 8 -4.50 -14.57 0.14
CA PRO A 8 -3.16 -14.97 -0.26
C PRO A 8 -2.29 -15.16 0.98
N GLU A 9 -1.22 -15.94 0.89
CA GLU A 9 -0.19 -16.01 1.93
C GLU A 9 0.43 -14.61 2.13
N ILE A 10 -0.24 -13.75 2.91
CA ILE A 10 0.22 -12.39 3.20
C ILE A 10 1.39 -12.55 4.15
N THR A 11 2.60 -12.53 3.59
CA THR A 11 3.84 -12.49 4.37
C THR A 11 3.97 -11.11 4.98
N ILE A 12 3.49 -10.95 6.21
CA ILE A 12 3.71 -9.74 7.00
C ILE A 12 5.16 -9.77 7.48
N PRO A 13 5.99 -8.76 7.18
CA PRO A 13 7.35 -8.70 7.68
C PRO A 13 7.37 -8.55 9.20
N GLU A 14 8.34 -9.18 9.88
CA GLU A 14 8.40 -9.26 11.35
C GLU A 14 8.42 -7.90 12.06
N ASN A 15 8.89 -6.85 11.37
CA ASN A 15 8.94 -5.48 11.88
C ASN A 15 7.80 -4.59 11.35
N ALA A 16 6.68 -5.19 10.94
CA ALA A 16 5.49 -4.46 10.53
C ALA A 16 4.69 -3.96 11.74
N GLU A 17 4.33 -2.69 11.70
CA GLU A 17 3.41 -2.06 12.63
C GLU A 17 2.06 -1.85 11.96
N LEU A 18 0.98 -2.26 12.61
CA LEU A 18 -0.37 -2.01 12.14
C LEU A 18 -0.83 -0.63 12.60
N ILE A 19 -1.14 0.25 11.66
CA ILE A 19 -1.61 1.61 11.91
C ILE A 19 -3.12 1.68 11.74
N ASP A 20 -3.80 2.22 12.76
CA ASP A 20 -5.24 2.48 12.82
C ASP A 20 -6.14 1.28 12.49
N ASP A 21 -5.61 0.06 12.62
CA ASP A 21 -6.27 -1.17 12.19
C ASP A 21 -6.61 -1.19 10.68
N VAL A 22 -5.93 -0.37 9.86
CA VAL A 22 -6.21 -0.22 8.43
C VAL A 22 -5.07 -0.76 7.55
N PHE A 23 -3.82 -0.41 7.84
CA PHE A 23 -2.67 -0.78 7.01
C PHE A 23 -1.40 -1.03 7.81
N TYR A 24 -0.52 -1.87 7.27
CA TYR A 24 0.78 -2.19 7.85
C TYR A 24 1.86 -1.25 7.30
N VAL A 25 2.81 -0.86 8.16
CA VAL A 25 4.02 -0.11 7.81
C VAL A 25 5.22 -0.89 8.31
N TRP A 26 6.22 -1.11 7.46
CA TRP A 26 7.49 -1.69 7.88
C TRP A 26 8.67 -0.99 7.25
N LYS A 27 9.84 -1.15 7.86
CA LYS A 27 11.12 -0.69 7.32
C LYS A 27 11.78 -1.83 6.55
N THR A 28 12.06 -1.61 5.28
CA THR A 28 12.79 -2.53 4.42
C THR A 28 14.28 -2.56 4.77
N ARG A 29 14.99 -3.60 4.32
CA ARG A 29 16.45 -3.73 4.50
C ARG A 29 17.26 -2.56 3.93
N PHE A 30 16.69 -1.82 2.97
CA PHE A 30 17.33 -0.67 2.31
C PHE A 30 17.05 0.67 3.03
N GLY A 31 16.41 0.64 4.20
CA GLY A 31 16.09 1.84 4.97
C GLY A 31 14.84 2.58 4.51
N LEU A 32 14.17 2.11 3.45
CA LEU A 32 12.89 2.65 2.98
C LEU A 32 11.73 2.08 3.81
N TYR A 33 10.66 2.83 3.91
CA TYR A 33 9.42 2.43 4.55
C TYR A 33 8.40 2.05 3.48
N SER A 34 7.76 0.89 3.64
CA SER A 34 6.73 0.41 2.72
C SER A 34 5.42 0.17 3.47
N THR A 35 4.30 0.35 2.76
CA THR A 35 2.96 0.11 3.29
C THR A 35 2.18 -0.93 2.49
N MET A 36 1.30 -1.65 3.20
CA MET A 36 0.42 -2.67 2.64
C MET A 36 -0.92 -2.66 3.37
N THR A 37 -2.02 -2.82 2.63
CA THR A 37 -3.35 -2.98 3.24
C THR A 37 -3.49 -4.35 3.90
N LYS A 38 -4.50 -4.51 4.77
CA LYS A 38 -4.85 -5.81 5.34
C LYS A 38 -5.19 -6.89 4.30
N GLU A 39 -5.61 -6.47 3.12
CA GLU A 39 -5.95 -7.36 2.00
C GLU A 39 -4.71 -7.79 1.19
N GLY A 40 -3.52 -7.29 1.54
CA GLY A 40 -2.26 -7.64 0.86
C GLY A 40 -1.92 -6.74 -0.33
N ARG A 41 -2.66 -5.64 -0.55
CA ARG A 41 -2.33 -4.67 -1.62
C ARG A 41 -1.17 -3.80 -1.15
N ASN A 42 -0.04 -3.89 -1.86
CA ASN A 42 1.08 -2.98 -1.67
C ASN A 42 0.70 -1.57 -2.14
N MET A 43 1.03 -0.57 -1.31
CA MET A 43 0.61 0.82 -1.50
C MET A 43 1.82 1.68 -1.86
N LEU A 44 2.42 2.34 -0.87
CA LEU A 44 3.45 3.35 -1.05
C LEU A 44 4.77 2.87 -0.45
N THR A 45 5.88 3.24 -1.09
CA THR A 45 7.21 3.18 -0.48
C THR A 45 7.83 4.57 -0.43
N GLY A 46 8.45 4.93 0.68
CA GLY A 46 9.04 6.25 0.87
C GLY A 46 10.24 6.27 1.81
N GLY A 47 10.94 7.40 1.85
CA GLY A 47 12.16 7.57 2.65
C GLY A 47 11.90 7.84 4.13
N THR A 48 10.71 8.33 4.50
CA THR A 48 10.36 8.72 5.87
C THR A 48 9.07 8.05 6.33
N ARG A 49 9.09 7.43 7.51
CA ARG A 49 7.95 6.70 8.09
C ARG A 49 6.68 7.56 8.13
N GLU A 50 6.77 8.76 8.67
CA GLU A 50 5.64 9.68 8.83
C GLU A 50 5.06 10.14 7.49
N GLY A 51 5.92 10.34 6.48
CA GLY A 51 5.50 10.65 5.12
C GLY A 51 4.69 9.51 4.52
N VAL A 52 5.16 8.27 4.67
CA VAL A 52 4.45 7.10 4.13
C VAL A 52 3.11 6.88 4.82
N ILE A 53 3.05 7.07 6.15
CA ILE A 53 1.81 6.94 6.93
C ILE A 53 0.79 7.99 6.50
N THR A 54 1.18 9.27 6.51
CA THR A 54 0.28 10.38 6.16
C THR A 54 -0.27 10.24 4.74
N MET A 55 0.61 9.89 3.78
CA MET A 55 0.20 9.70 2.38
C MET A 55 -0.69 8.47 2.20
N THR A 56 -0.41 7.36 2.88
CA THR A 56 -1.25 6.15 2.81
C THR A 56 -2.62 6.41 3.41
N HIS A 57 -2.68 7.10 4.55
CA HIS A 57 -3.94 7.49 5.18
C HIS A 57 -4.76 8.43 4.30
N TRP A 58 -4.14 9.46 3.70
CA TRP A 58 -4.83 10.36 2.77
C TRP A 58 -5.36 9.61 1.54
N HIS A 59 -4.55 8.72 0.96
CA HIS A 59 -4.96 7.94 -0.21
C HIS A 59 -6.17 7.06 0.09
N LEU A 60 -6.16 6.34 1.21
CA LEU A 60 -7.27 5.49 1.64
C LEU A 60 -8.54 6.30 1.93
N LYS A 61 -8.40 7.49 2.51
CA LYS A 61 -9.53 8.40 2.71
C LYS A 61 -10.14 8.83 1.37
N CYS A 62 -9.31 9.26 0.42
CA CYS A 62 -9.78 9.63 -0.91
C CYS A 62 -10.41 8.45 -1.68
N GLU A 63 -9.95 7.22 -1.47
CA GLU A 63 -10.55 6.02 -2.04
C GLU A 63 -11.94 5.73 -1.45
N GLN A 64 -12.13 5.94 -0.14
CA GLN A 64 -13.44 5.81 0.52
C GLN A 64 -14.43 6.91 0.11
N GLU A 65 -13.95 8.15 -0.04
CA GLU A 65 -14.79 9.29 -0.45
C GLU A 65 -15.02 9.36 -1.97
N GLY A 66 -14.29 8.58 -2.77
CA GLY A 66 -14.35 8.61 -4.23
C GLY A 66 -13.76 9.88 -4.86
N THR A 67 -12.98 10.67 -4.10
CA THR A 67 -12.40 11.96 -4.53
C THR A 67 -10.96 11.83 -5.04
N LEU A 68 -10.45 10.61 -5.15
CA LEU A 68 -9.06 10.37 -5.56
C LEU A 68 -8.77 10.93 -6.97
N GLU A 69 -9.75 10.90 -7.86
CA GLU A 69 -9.64 11.40 -9.23
C GLU A 69 -9.52 12.93 -9.30
N ASP A 70 -9.96 13.65 -8.27
CA ASP A 70 -9.86 15.12 -8.22
C ASP A 70 -8.41 15.60 -7.96
N TYR A 71 -7.63 14.75 -7.29
CA TYR A 71 -6.26 15.09 -6.85
C TYR A 71 -5.17 14.29 -7.57
N THR A 72 -5.55 13.26 -8.32
CA THR A 72 -4.61 12.37 -9.00
C THR A 72 -4.98 12.20 -10.46
N ARG A 73 -3.97 12.11 -11.32
CA ARG A 73 -4.15 11.80 -12.74
C ARG A 73 -3.07 10.86 -13.21
N VAL A 74 -3.42 9.95 -14.10
CA VAL A 74 -2.44 9.11 -14.80
C VAL A 74 -1.86 9.92 -15.96
N VAL A 75 -0.57 10.26 -15.89
CA VAL A 75 0.12 11.07 -16.92
C VAL A 75 0.78 10.19 -17.99
N GLY A 76 0.92 8.88 -17.75
CA GLY A 76 1.41 7.92 -18.73
C GLY A 76 1.49 6.51 -18.15
N SER A 77 1.42 5.51 -19.02
CA SER A 77 1.60 4.09 -18.68
C SER A 77 2.79 3.53 -19.45
N ALA A 78 3.86 3.15 -18.76
CA ALA A 78 5.02 2.49 -19.36
C ALA A 78 5.08 1.04 -18.87
N ILE A 79 4.98 0.08 -19.79
CA ILE A 79 5.06 -1.35 -19.50
C ILE A 79 6.39 -1.86 -20.07
N VAL A 80 7.28 -2.37 -19.23
CA VAL A 80 8.57 -2.92 -19.67
C VAL A 80 8.43 -4.43 -19.85
N GLY A 81 8.35 -4.88 -21.10
CA GLY A 81 8.23 -6.29 -21.48
C GLY A 81 9.56 -7.07 -21.53
N GLY A 82 10.65 -6.50 -21.01
CA GLY A 82 11.99 -7.10 -21.05
C GLY A 82 12.15 -8.15 -19.95
N LYS A 83 12.32 -9.42 -20.36
CA LYS A 83 12.77 -10.51 -19.49
C LYS A 83 14.17 -10.16 -18.94
N LEU A 84 14.31 -10.14 -17.61
CA LEU A 84 15.59 -10.01 -16.89
C LEU A 84 16.47 -11.24 -17.12
#